data_AF-A0A4P9Z8J0-F1
#
_entry.id   AF-A0A4P9Z8J0-F1
#
_cell.length_a   1.000
_cell.length_b   1.000
_cell.length_c   1.000
_cell.angle_alpha   90.00
_cell.angle_beta   90.00
_cell.angle_gamma   90.00
#
_symmetry.space_group_name_H-M   'P 1'
#
loop_
_entity.id
_entity.type
_entity.pdbx_description
1 polymer ?
#
loop_
_entity_poly.entity_id
_entity_poly.type
_entity_poly.pdbx_seq_one_letter_code
_entity_poly.pdbx_strand_id
1 'polypeptide(L)'
;MNDQRVATLILAKTSLRLGDTLRGVLDFGHAALACYHVSISLETMETLAPGYARGNADQVRRLSRRSHAEWHSYCHQLSRQGFSLAIPPEQSPGFETNARK
;
A
#
# COMPACT_ATOMS: atom_id res chain seq x y z
N MET A 1 6.57 -5.00 23.15
CA MET A 1 5.79 -3.80 22.75
C MET A 1 5.42 -3.78 21.25
N ASN A 2 5.75 -4.82 20.46
CA ASN A 2 5.41 -4.93 19.04
C ASN A 2 4.27 -5.94 18.84
N ASP A 3 3.07 -5.63 19.33
CA ASP A 3 1.85 -6.36 18.95
C ASP A 3 0.56 -5.60 19.31
N GLN A 4 0.68 -4.30 19.62
CA GLN A 4 -0.47 -3.49 19.98
C GLN A 4 -1.14 -2.99 18.70
N ARG A 5 -2.42 -3.31 18.56
CA ARG A 5 -3.25 -2.83 17.46
C ARG A 5 -3.35 -1.30 17.50
N VAL A 6 -3.01 -0.65 16.40
CA VAL A 6 -3.11 0.82 16.28
C VAL A 6 -4.33 1.25 15.45
N ALA A 7 -4.66 0.52 14.38
CA ALA A 7 -5.83 0.82 13.55
C ALA A 7 -6.26 -0.42 12.75
N THR A 8 -7.46 -0.35 12.17
CA THR A 8 -7.94 -1.26 11.12
C THR A 8 -8.02 -0.52 9.79
N LEU A 9 -7.42 -1.05 8.74
CA LEU A 9 -7.59 -0.52 7.39
C LEU A 9 -8.81 -1.18 6.73
N ILE A 10 -9.76 -0.38 6.28
CA ILE A 10 -10.93 -0.82 5.52
C ILE A 10 -10.83 -0.20 4.13
N LEU A 11 -10.80 -1.04 3.09
CA LEU A 11 -10.81 -0.60 1.69
C LEU A 11 -12.19 -0.84 1.08
N ALA A 12 -12.65 0.11 0.26
CA ALA A 12 -13.93 -0.05 -0.45
C ALA A 12 -13.89 -1.18 -1.49
N LYS A 13 -12.73 -1.38 -2.13
CA LYS A 13 -12.45 -2.46 -3.09
C LYS A 13 -10.95 -2.70 -3.19
N THR A 14 -10.56 -3.91 -3.59
CA THR A 14 -9.15 -4.30 -3.78
C THR A 14 -8.76 -4.46 -5.25
N SER A 15 -9.75 -4.59 -6.15
CA SER A 15 -9.54 -4.57 -7.60
C SER A 15 -9.89 -3.19 -8.15
N LEU A 16 -8.88 -2.51 -8.70
CA LEU A 16 -9.00 -1.17 -9.25
C LEU A 16 -8.44 -1.12 -10.67
N ARG A 17 -8.99 -0.23 -11.48
CA ARG A 17 -8.49 0.09 -12.82
C ARG A 17 -7.57 1.31 -12.74
N LEU A 18 -6.76 1.49 -13.77
CA LEU A 18 -6.04 2.73 -13.99
C LEU A 18 -7.04 3.90 -14.10
N GLY A 19 -6.72 5.03 -13.48
CA GLY A 19 -7.63 6.17 -13.37
C GLY A 19 -8.68 6.06 -12.26
N ASP A 20 -8.82 4.91 -11.58
CA ASP A 20 -9.68 4.82 -10.40
C ASP A 20 -9.08 5.60 -9.22
N THR A 21 -9.92 5.89 -8.23
CA THR A 21 -9.47 6.38 -6.92
C THR A 21 -9.60 5.26 -5.87
N LEU A 22 -8.49 4.86 -5.27
CA LEU A 22 -8.49 4.01 -4.08
C LEU A 22 -9.03 4.83 -2.91
N ARG A 23 -10.05 4.32 -2.23
CA ARG A 23 -10.63 4.93 -1.04
C ARG A 23 -10.65 3.93 0.10
N GLY A 24 -10.38 4.43 1.30
CA GLY A 24 -10.44 3.63 2.50
C GLY A 24 -10.62 4.46 3.76
N VAL A 25 -10.78 3.75 4.87
CA VAL A 25 -10.92 4.31 6.21
C VAL A 25 -9.97 3.59 7.14
N LEU A 26 -9.26 4.34 7.94
CA LEU A 26 -8.55 3.86 9.13
C LEU A 26 -9.50 3.96 10.31
N ASP A 27 -9.74 2.83 10.98
CA ASP A 27 -10.57 2.75 12.18
C ASP A 27 -9.69 2.52 13.42
N PHE A 28 -9.65 3.53 14.30
CA PHE A 28 -8.91 3.54 15.56
C PHE A 28 -9.77 3.15 16.77
N GLY A 29 -11.06 2.79 16.58
CA GLY A 29 -11.99 2.51 17.69
C GLY A 29 -11.59 1.34 18.60
N HIS A 30 -10.75 0.43 18.12
CA HIS A 30 -10.18 -0.68 18.89
C HIS A 30 -8.64 -0.59 18.99
N ALA A 31 -8.10 0.61 18.94
CA ALA A 31 -6.67 0.84 19.09
C ALA A 31 -6.25 0.65 20.56
N ALA A 32 -5.22 -0.17 20.78
CA ALA A 32 -4.54 -0.31 22.06
C ALA A 32 -3.54 0.82 22.33
N LEU A 33 -3.17 1.59 21.29
CA LEU A 33 -2.24 2.72 21.36
C LEU A 33 -2.75 3.87 20.49
N ALA A 34 -2.61 5.11 20.99
CA ALA A 34 -2.94 6.31 20.22
C ALA A 34 -2.03 6.48 19.00
N CYS A 35 -2.61 6.93 17.88
CA CYS A 35 -1.87 7.21 16.65
C CYS A 35 -1.76 8.73 16.44
N TYR A 36 -0.53 9.23 16.32
CA TYR A 36 -0.27 10.65 16.08
C TYR A 36 -0.42 11.01 14.60
N HIS A 37 0.16 10.19 13.72
CA HIS A 37 0.33 10.48 12.31
C HIS A 37 0.28 9.19 11.49
N VAL A 38 -0.34 9.27 10.32
CA VAL A 38 -0.36 8.17 9.35
C VAL A 38 0.11 8.66 7.99
N SER A 39 0.93 7.83 7.34
CA SER A 39 1.32 7.94 5.95
C SER A 39 0.80 6.74 5.17
N ILE A 40 0.22 6.97 4.01
CA ILE A 40 -0.27 5.94 3.11
C ILE A 40 0.31 6.22 1.73
N SER A 41 0.98 5.23 1.15
CA SER A 41 1.58 5.31 -0.19
C SER A 41 0.95 4.28 -1.12
N LEU A 42 0.64 4.69 -2.34
CA LEU A 42 0.27 3.80 -3.45
C LEU A 42 1.53 3.50 -4.25
N GLU A 43 1.91 2.23 -4.34
CA GLU A 43 3.20 1.84 -4.90
C GLU A 43 3.12 0.58 -5.74
N THR A 44 4.05 0.45 -6.69
CA THR A 44 4.28 -0.79 -7.43
C THR A 44 5.65 -1.34 -7.09
N MET A 45 5.78 -2.66 -7.10
CA MET A 45 7.04 -3.38 -6.94
C MET A 45 7.04 -4.60 -7.85
N GLU A 46 8.22 -5.01 -8.30
CA GLU A 46 8.39 -6.20 -9.12
C GLU A 46 8.73 -7.39 -8.21
N THR A 47 8.17 -8.56 -8.55
CA THR A 47 8.54 -9.83 -7.95
C THR A 47 9.08 -10.75 -9.04
N LEU A 48 10.33 -11.16 -8.90
CA LEU A 48 11.01 -12.03 -9.86
C LEU A 48 11.06 -13.47 -9.33
N ALA A 49 10.90 -14.44 -10.22
CA ALA A 49 11.01 -15.85 -9.86
C ALA A 49 12.46 -16.22 -9.46
N PRO A 50 12.64 -17.21 -8.56
CA PRO A 50 13.97 -17.69 -8.18
C PRO A 50 14.77 -18.12 -9.41
N GLY A 51 16.03 -17.66 -9.51
CA GLY A 51 16.92 -17.91 -10.66
C GLY A 51 16.93 -16.80 -11.72
N TYR A 52 15.95 -15.90 -11.72
CA TYR A 52 15.94 -14.71 -12.60
C TYR A 52 16.32 -13.41 -11.87
N ALA A 53 16.31 -13.43 -10.54
CA ALA A 53 16.68 -12.30 -9.70
C ALA A 53 18.21 -12.18 -9.52
N ARG A 54 18.76 -10.98 -9.74
CA ARG A 54 20.08 -10.61 -9.23
C ARG A 54 19.94 -10.08 -7.80
N GLY A 55 19.99 -10.98 -6.82
CA GLY A 55 19.85 -10.67 -5.40
C GLY A 55 18.72 -11.43 -4.72
N ASN A 56 18.52 -11.18 -3.43
CA ASN A 56 17.39 -11.75 -2.70
C ASN A 56 16.08 -11.01 -3.04
N ALA A 57 14.93 -11.62 -2.71
CA ALA A 57 13.62 -11.08 -3.03
C ALA A 57 13.40 -9.65 -2.46
N ASP A 58 13.92 -9.37 -1.27
CA ASP A 58 13.79 -8.07 -0.63
C ASP A 58 14.59 -6.97 -1.35
N GLN A 59 15.77 -7.32 -1.88
CA GLN A 59 16.58 -6.43 -2.71
C GLN A 59 15.85 -6.07 -3.99
N VAL A 60 15.29 -7.06 -4.69
CA VAL A 60 14.52 -6.82 -5.93
C VAL A 60 13.30 -5.94 -5.65
N ARG A 61 12.51 -6.26 -4.61
CA ARG A 61 11.34 -5.46 -4.23
C ARG A 61 11.69 -4.01 -3.93
N ARG A 62 12.77 -3.78 -3.18
CA ARG A 62 13.22 -2.43 -2.84
C ARG A 62 13.69 -1.64 -4.05
N LEU A 63 14.46 -2.25 -4.96
CA LEU A 63 15.03 -1.56 -6.12
C LEU A 63 13.98 -1.24 -7.21
N SER A 64 12.99 -2.11 -7.36
CA SER A 64 11.89 -1.94 -8.32
C SER A 64 10.72 -1.09 -7.80
N ARG A 65 10.70 -0.78 -6.49
CA ARG A 65 9.63 0.04 -5.87
C ARG A 65 9.49 1.39 -6.55
N ARG A 66 8.26 1.77 -6.86
CA ARG A 66 7.88 3.10 -7.37
C ARG A 66 6.65 3.60 -6.61
N SER A 67 6.75 4.79 -6.02
CA SER A 67 5.64 5.49 -5.37
C SER A 67 4.89 6.34 -6.40
N HIS A 68 3.56 6.26 -6.39
CA HIS A 68 2.68 6.91 -7.36
C HIS A 68 1.82 8.00 -6.74
N ALA A 69 1.44 7.82 -5.48
CA ALA A 69 0.66 8.79 -4.72
C ALA A 69 0.91 8.57 -3.23
N GLU A 70 0.87 9.66 -2.47
CA GLU A 70 1.06 9.65 -1.03
C GLU A 70 -0.03 10.48 -0.36
N TRP A 71 -0.43 10.05 0.83
CA TRP A 71 -1.42 10.73 1.64
C TRP A 71 -0.95 10.70 3.09
N HIS A 72 -1.04 11.84 3.76
CA HIS A 72 -0.57 12.02 5.13
C HIS A 72 -1.62 12.76 5.94
N SER A 73 -1.78 12.37 7.19
CA SER A 73 -2.60 13.11 8.13
C SER A 73 -2.17 12.87 9.56
N TYR A 74 -2.36 13.90 10.38
CA TYR A 74 -2.39 13.75 11.82
C TYR A 74 -3.73 13.12 12.23
N CYS A 75 -3.69 12.19 13.20
CA CYS A 75 -4.85 11.42 13.63
C CYS A 75 -5.13 11.56 15.13
N HIS A 76 -4.59 12.61 15.76
CA HIS A 76 -4.80 12.87 17.19
C HIS A 76 -6.29 12.88 17.53
N GLN A 77 -6.68 12.00 18.46
CA GLN A 77 -8.04 11.87 18.98
C GLN A 77 -9.11 11.45 17.96
N LEU A 78 -8.75 10.99 16.76
CA LEU A 78 -9.74 10.54 15.77
C LEU A 78 -10.09 9.07 15.98
N SER A 79 -11.38 8.75 15.98
CA SER A 79 -11.85 7.36 15.97
C SER A 79 -11.79 6.75 14.57
N ARG A 80 -11.95 7.58 13.52
CA ARG A 80 -11.88 7.18 12.12
C ARG A 80 -11.26 8.26 11.25
N GLN A 81 -10.51 7.84 10.24
CA GLN A 81 -9.88 8.74 9.27
C GLN A 81 -10.04 8.18 7.86
N GLY A 82 -10.73 8.92 6.99
CA GLY A 82 -10.84 8.59 5.57
C GLY A 82 -9.60 9.03 4.79
N PHE A 83 -9.28 8.31 3.71
CA PHE A 83 -8.24 8.70 2.77
C PHE A 83 -8.63 8.35 1.33
N SER A 84 -7.95 8.98 0.38
CA SER A 84 -8.07 8.68 -1.03
C SER A 84 -6.73 8.84 -1.74
N LEU A 85 -6.41 7.89 -2.62
CA LEU A 85 -5.22 7.91 -3.47
C LEU A 85 -5.67 7.70 -4.93
N ALA A 86 -5.29 8.62 -5.81
CA ALA A 86 -5.56 8.49 -7.24
C ALA A 86 -4.60 7.47 -7.87
N ILE A 87 -5.13 6.54 -8.68
CA ILE A 87 -4.32 5.60 -9.45
C ILE A 87 -4.02 6.28 -10.79
N PRO A 88 -2.73 6.57 -11.10
CA PRO A 88 -2.42 7.30 -12.32
C PRO A 88 -2.84 6.50 -13.56
N PRO A 89 -3.55 7.12 -14.53
CA PRO A 89 -4.00 6.43 -15.74
C PRO A 89 -2.86 6.02 -16.69
N GLU A 90 -1.72 6.68 -16.61
CA GLU A 90 -0.56 6.50 -17.48
C GLU A 90 0.31 5.28 -17.14
N GLN A 91 0.04 4.63 -15.99
CA GLN A 91 0.84 3.47 -15.58
C GLN A 91 0.42 2.18 -16.28
N SER A 92 1.35 1.23 -16.36
CA SER A 92 1.04 -0.10 -16.88
C SER A 92 0.13 -0.87 -15.91
N PRO A 93 -0.90 -1.59 -16.40
CA PRO A 93 -1.63 -2.55 -15.58
C PRO A 93 -0.72 -3.63 -14.99
N GLY A 94 -1.18 -4.30 -13.93
CA GLY A 94 -0.47 -5.44 -13.37
C GLY A 94 -0.21 -6.52 -14.41
N PHE A 95 1.00 -7.06 -14.43
CA PHE A 95 1.46 -8.04 -15.40
C PHE A 95 2.26 -9.14 -14.71
N GLU A 96 1.98 -10.38 -15.10
CA GLU A 96 2.71 -11.56 -14.65
C GLU A 96 3.20 -12.34 -15.88
N THR A 97 4.48 -12.69 -15.90
CA THR A 97 5.06 -13.57 -16.93
C THR A 97 5.77 -14.73 -16.30
N ASN A 98 5.51 -15.90 -16.87
CA ASN A 98 6.13 -17.15 -16.49
C ASN A 98 7.02 -17.56 -17.65
N ALA A 99 8.33 -17.65 -17.44
CA ALA A 99 9.20 -18.27 -18.43
C ALA A 99 8.89 -19.78 -18.43
N ARG A 100 8.22 -20.28 -19.48
CA ARG A 100 8.25 -21.72 -19.77
C ARG A 100 9.69 -22.08 -20.10
N LYS A 101 10.21 -23.10 -19.41
CA LYS A 101 11.46 -23.76 -19.78
C LYS A 101 11.22 -24.67 -20.98
#